data_AF-A0A183DXU2-F1
#
_entry.id   AF-A0A183DXU2-F1
#
_cell.length_a   1.000
_cell.length_b   1.000
_cell.length_c   1.000
_cell.angle_alpha   90.00
_cell.angle_beta   90.00
_cell.angle_gamma   90.00
#
_symmetry.space_group_name_H-M   'P 1'
#
loop_
_entity.id
_entity.type
_entity.pdbx_description
1 polymer ?
#
loop_
_entity_poly.entity_id
_entity_poly.type
_entity_poly.pdbx_seq_one_letter_code
_entity_poly.pdbx_strand_id
1 'polypeptide(L)'
;MDLDEADILEIPSWSRKGHPVSRWIDYIPKSYTGEVRDITDNGFWTLSSFIEGYGIHQLLDEDTDQYWQSDGPQPHVITVEFPKKEDILFVLLYLDYKTDESYTPSK
;
A
#
# COMPACT_ATOMS: atom_id res chain seq x y z
N MET A 1 -12.73 4.28 21.26
CA MET A 1 -11.31 4.38 21.62
C MET A 1 -10.71 5.13 20.47
N ASP A 2 -10.78 6.45 20.60
CA ASP A 2 -10.35 7.39 19.59
C ASP A 2 -8.82 7.36 19.59
N LEU A 3 -8.22 7.09 18.43
CA LEU A 3 -6.78 7.22 18.26
C LEU A 3 -6.45 8.71 18.29
N ASP A 4 -5.56 9.06 19.20
CA ASP A 4 -5.08 10.40 19.48
C ASP A 4 -4.39 10.96 18.24
N GLU A 5 -4.62 12.23 17.87
CA GLU A 5 -3.89 12.92 16.79
C GLU A 5 -2.36 12.88 16.96
N ALA A 6 -1.88 12.65 18.19
CA ALA A 6 -0.46 12.53 18.51
C ALA A 6 0.17 11.20 18.01
N ASP A 7 -0.62 10.13 17.87
CA ASP A 7 -0.12 8.82 17.39
C ASP A 7 0.06 8.78 15.86
N ILE A 8 -0.55 9.73 15.13
CA ILE A 8 -0.48 9.84 13.66
C ILE A 8 0.70 10.74 13.22
N LEU A 9 1.31 11.50 14.12
CA LEU A 9 2.22 12.59 13.76
C LEU A 9 3.73 12.32 13.94
N GLU A 10 4.15 11.12 14.37
CA GLU A 10 5.58 10.75 14.41
C GLU A 10 6.00 9.79 13.28
N ILE A 11 5.67 10.10 12.03
CA ILE A 11 6.52 9.66 10.92
C ILE A 11 7.56 10.76 10.70
N PRO A 12 8.83 10.57 11.10
CA PRO A 12 9.80 11.65 11.06
C PRO A 12 10.14 12.02 9.62
N SER A 13 10.43 13.31 9.39
CA SER A 13 10.75 13.88 8.08
C SER A 13 12.06 13.38 7.44
N TRP A 14 12.78 12.44 8.06
CA TRP A 14 13.99 11.84 7.48
C TRP A 14 13.71 10.77 6.44
N SER A 15 12.46 10.35 6.23
CA SER A 15 12.09 9.38 5.18
C SER A 15 12.26 9.91 3.75
N ARG A 16 12.63 11.18 3.57
CA ARG A 16 12.93 11.76 2.25
C ARG A 16 14.42 11.64 1.95
N LYS A 17 14.75 10.61 1.16
CA LYS A 17 16.05 10.26 0.54
C LYS A 17 17.11 9.61 1.44
N GLY A 18 17.32 8.31 1.20
CA GLY A 18 18.52 7.58 1.63
C GLY A 18 18.33 6.56 2.76
N HIS A 19 17.09 6.22 3.13
CA HIS A 19 16.87 5.12 4.07
C HIS A 19 16.96 3.75 3.40
N PRO A 20 17.41 2.70 4.13
CA PRO A 20 17.20 1.32 3.69
C PRO A 20 15.72 1.18 3.38
N VAL A 21 15.38 0.63 2.21
CA VAL A 21 14.00 0.35 1.80
C VAL A 21 13.32 -0.35 2.97
N SER A 22 12.42 0.35 3.67
CA SER A 22 11.68 -0.23 4.80
C SER A 22 10.94 -1.43 4.25
N ARG A 23 11.20 -2.61 4.80
CA ARG A 23 10.65 -3.83 4.23
C ARG A 23 9.23 -3.99 4.75
N TRP A 24 8.34 -4.58 3.97
CA TRP A 24 6.99 -4.92 4.43
C TRP A 24 6.97 -5.67 5.77
N ILE A 25 8.03 -6.42 6.10
CA ILE A 25 8.19 -7.16 7.35
C ILE A 25 8.24 -6.26 8.60
N ASP A 26 8.65 -5.00 8.45
CA ASP A 26 8.77 -4.05 9.54
C ASP A 26 7.39 -3.51 9.99
N TYR A 27 6.37 -3.69 9.16
CA TYR A 27 5.00 -3.19 9.36
C TYR A 27 4.00 -4.26 9.80
N ILE A 28 4.46 -5.50 10.05
CA ILE A 28 3.61 -6.58 10.58
C ILE A 28 3.96 -6.88 12.06
N PRO A 29 3.07 -7.55 12.83
CA PRO A 29 3.39 -7.93 14.20
C PRO A 29 4.59 -8.89 14.26
N LYS A 30 5.53 -8.61 15.17
CA LYS A 30 6.80 -9.36 15.32
C LYS A 30 6.63 -10.86 15.58
N SER A 31 5.47 -11.28 16.08
CA SER A 31 5.15 -12.70 16.28
C SER A 31 5.08 -13.50 14.98
N TYR A 32 4.84 -12.84 13.85
CA TYR A 32 4.78 -13.48 12.53
C TYR A 32 6.09 -13.36 11.74
N THR A 33 7.10 -12.66 12.26
CA THR A 33 8.37 -12.48 11.58
C THR A 33 9.06 -13.84 11.38
N GLY A 34 9.32 -14.19 10.12
CA GLY A 34 9.90 -15.49 9.74
C GLY A 34 8.88 -16.62 9.54
N GLU A 35 7.60 -16.40 9.85
CA GLU A 35 6.50 -17.34 9.60
C GLU A 35 5.71 -17.02 8.33
N VAL A 36 5.76 -15.76 7.89
CA VAL A 36 5.08 -15.29 6.67
C VAL A 36 6.08 -14.94 5.58
N ARG A 37 5.58 -14.90 4.34
CA ARG A 37 6.33 -14.51 3.15
C ARG A 37 5.48 -13.55 2.31
N ASP A 38 6.17 -12.75 1.52
CA ASP A 38 5.53 -11.95 0.49
C ASP A 38 4.97 -12.85 -0.62
N ILE A 39 3.74 -12.58 -1.05
CA ILE A 39 3.07 -13.26 -2.15
C ILE A 39 2.47 -12.26 -3.17
N THR A 40 2.85 -10.98 -3.11
CA THR A 40 2.34 -9.92 -3.98
C THR A 40 2.45 -10.28 -5.47
N ASP A 41 3.61 -10.78 -5.88
CA ASP A 41 3.89 -11.19 -7.27
C ASP A 41 3.22 -12.51 -7.70
N ASN A 42 2.60 -13.25 -6.77
CA ASN A 42 1.86 -14.46 -7.11
C ASN A 42 0.44 -14.16 -7.62
N GLY A 43 -0.04 -12.93 -7.41
CA GLY A 43 -1.37 -12.48 -7.82
C GLY A 43 -1.36 -11.81 -9.20
N PHE A 44 -2.47 -11.93 -9.93
CA PHE A 44 -2.78 -11.11 -11.08
C PHE A 44 -3.55 -9.88 -10.61
N TRP A 45 -2.97 -8.70 -10.82
CA TRP A 45 -3.53 -7.43 -10.38
C TRP A 45 -4.28 -6.76 -11.53
N THR A 46 -5.46 -6.24 -11.23
CA THR A 46 -6.24 -5.41 -12.16
C THR A 46 -6.84 -4.21 -11.42
N LEU A 47 -6.98 -3.09 -12.14
CA LEU A 47 -7.50 -1.84 -11.60
C LEU A 47 -8.78 -1.49 -12.36
N SER A 48 -9.77 -0.95 -11.66
CA SER A 48 -11.02 -0.51 -12.31
C SER A 48 -10.80 0.59 -13.35
N SER A 49 -9.80 1.44 -13.14
CA SER A 49 -9.36 2.52 -14.04
C SER A 49 -7.99 3.02 -13.60
N PHE A 50 -7.25 3.68 -14.48
CA PHE A 50 -6.01 4.37 -14.13
C PHE A 50 -5.70 5.49 -15.13
N ILE A 51 -4.99 6.53 -14.67
CA ILE A 51 -4.35 7.52 -15.55
C ILE A 51 -3.11 6.88 -16.17
N GLU A 52 -2.86 7.13 -17.46
CA GLU A 52 -1.66 6.66 -18.15
C GLU A 52 -0.39 7.04 -17.37
N GLY A 53 0.44 6.03 -17.07
CA GLY A 53 1.67 6.21 -16.28
C GLY A 53 1.50 6.11 -14.75
N TYR A 54 0.27 5.92 -14.24
CA TYR A 54 -0.04 5.77 -12.82
C TYR A 54 -0.91 4.52 -12.57
N GLY A 55 -0.43 3.37 -13.06
CA GLY A 55 -1.17 2.11 -13.06
C GLY A 55 -0.62 1.07 -12.07
N ILE A 56 -0.77 -0.21 -12.40
CA ILE A 56 -0.35 -1.34 -11.54
C ILE A 56 1.13 -1.28 -11.20
N HIS A 57 1.98 -0.88 -12.15
CA HIS A 57 3.42 -0.78 -11.92
C HIS A 57 3.76 0.22 -10.82
N GLN A 58 3.07 1.37 -10.79
CA GLN A 58 3.26 2.38 -9.75
C GLN A 58 2.61 1.96 -8.42
N LEU A 59 1.49 1.24 -8.46
CA LEU A 59 0.84 0.70 -7.25
C LEU A 59 1.72 -0.29 -6.49
N LEU A 60 2.47 -1.12 -7.23
CA LEU A 60 3.29 -2.20 -6.69
C LEU A 60 4.77 -1.81 -6.58
N ASP A 61 5.11 -0.55 -6.80
CA ASP A 61 6.49 -0.07 -6.64
C ASP A 61 6.85 0.04 -5.15
N GLU A 62 8.14 -0.17 -4.84
CA GLU A 62 8.67 0.00 -3.49
C GLU A 62 8.96 1.47 -3.16
N ASP A 63 9.08 2.32 -4.19
CA ASP A 63 9.21 3.76 -4.03
C ASP A 63 7.85 4.38 -3.68
N THR A 64 7.74 4.90 -2.45
CA THR A 64 6.54 5.58 -1.94
C THR A 64 6.19 6.89 -2.66
N ASP A 65 7.09 7.40 -3.51
CA ASP A 65 6.80 8.52 -4.40
C ASP A 65 6.06 8.07 -5.68
N GLN A 66 5.92 6.75 -5.94
CA GLN A 66 5.08 6.18 -7.00
C GLN A 66 3.69 5.80 -6.46
N TYR A 67 2.66 5.96 -7.28
CA TYR A 67 1.28 5.70 -6.87
C TYR A 67 0.35 5.34 -8.03
N TRP A 68 -0.71 4.60 -7.74
CA TRP A 68 -1.85 4.46 -8.64
C TRP A 68 -2.78 5.66 -8.52
N GLN A 69 -3.23 6.17 -9.67
CA GLN A 69 -4.27 7.18 -9.73
C GLN A 69 -5.43 6.69 -10.60
N SER A 70 -6.60 6.50 -10.00
CA SER A 70 -7.83 6.10 -10.71
C SER A 70 -8.36 7.23 -11.60
N ASP A 71 -8.99 6.86 -12.73
CA ASP A 71 -9.59 7.80 -13.69
C ASP A 71 -10.97 7.31 -14.14
N GLY A 72 -11.91 7.24 -13.21
CA GLY A 72 -13.22 6.67 -13.48
C GLY A 72 -14.25 7.01 -12.40
N PRO A 73 -15.50 6.55 -12.55
CA PRO A 73 -16.51 6.71 -11.51
C PRO A 73 -16.18 5.84 -10.28
N GLN A 74 -16.62 6.29 -9.10
CA GLN A 74 -16.56 5.48 -7.88
C GLN A 74 -17.58 4.34 -7.91
N PRO A 75 -17.29 3.19 -7.27
CA PRO A 75 -16.08 2.90 -6.48
C PRO A 75 -14.86 2.54 -7.34
N HIS A 76 -13.67 2.91 -6.88
CA HIS A 76 -12.41 2.45 -7.47
C HIS A 76 -12.04 1.08 -6.86
N VAL A 77 -11.58 0.15 -7.69
CA VAL A 77 -11.35 -1.23 -7.26
C VAL A 77 -9.96 -1.70 -7.69
N ILE A 78 -9.24 -2.28 -6.73
CA ILE A 78 -8.07 -3.12 -6.96
C ILE A 78 -8.53 -4.57 -6.84
N THR A 79 -8.30 -5.38 -7.86
CA THR A 79 -8.62 -6.80 -7.85
C THR A 79 -7.33 -7.60 -7.95
N VAL A 80 -7.17 -8.59 -7.06
CA VAL A 80 -6.03 -9.50 -7.00
C VAL A 80 -6.53 -10.93 -7.12
N GLU A 81 -6.15 -11.60 -8.18
CA GLU A 81 -6.56 -12.99 -8.46
C GLU A 81 -5.36 -13.92 -8.31
N PHE A 82 -5.46 -14.93 -7.44
CA PHE A 82 -4.41 -15.93 -7.28
C PHE A 82 -4.72 -17.18 -8.12
N PRO A 83 -3.71 -17.81 -8.75
CA PRO A 83 -3.90 -18.99 -9.60
C PRO A 83 -4.35 -20.24 -8.82
N LYS A 84 -4.22 -20.21 -7.49
CA LYS A 84 -4.71 -21.23 -6.57
C LYS A 84 -5.17 -20.56 -5.29
N LYS A 85 -5.86 -21.33 -4.43
CA LYS A 85 -6.21 -20.85 -3.09
C LYS A 85 -4.93 -20.59 -2.30
N GLU A 86 -4.74 -19.35 -1.88
CA GLU A 86 -3.67 -18.89 -1.02
C GLU A 86 -4.24 -18.48 0.34
N ASP A 87 -3.46 -18.69 1.41
CA ASP A 87 -3.79 -18.20 2.74
C ASP A 87 -3.18 -16.80 2.90
N ILE A 88 -4.05 -15.78 3.00
CA ILE A 88 -3.65 -14.37 3.12
C ILE A 88 -3.80 -13.97 4.59
N LEU A 89 -2.69 -13.61 5.24
CA LEU A 89 -2.69 -13.13 6.62
C LEU A 89 -2.72 -11.61 6.72
N PHE A 90 -2.04 -10.93 5.79
CA PHE A 90 -1.91 -9.48 5.79
C PHE A 90 -2.11 -8.92 4.39
N VAL A 91 -2.77 -7.76 4.33
CA VAL A 91 -2.79 -6.87 3.17
C VAL A 91 -2.30 -5.53 3.70
N LEU A 92 -1.20 -5.03 3.14
CA LEU A 92 -0.60 -3.76 3.54
C LEU A 92 -0.90 -2.72 2.47
N LEU A 93 -1.33 -1.54 2.89
CA LEU A 93 -1.55 -0.38 2.01
C LEU A 93 -0.77 0.80 2.61
N TYR A 94 0.00 1.49 1.76
CA TYR A 94 0.65 2.74 2.14
C TYR A 94 -0.32 3.91 1.84
N LEU A 95 -0.60 4.72 2.85
CA LEU A 95 -1.51 5.88 2.76
C LEU A 95 -0.83 7.08 3.43
N ASP A 96 -0.76 8.23 2.73
CA ASP A 96 -0.21 9.47 3.30
C ASP A 96 -1.14 10.66 3.04
N TYR A 97 -2.02 10.95 4.01
CA TYR A 97 -2.95 12.06 3.92
C TYR A 97 -2.28 13.43 3.68
N LYS A 98 -1.07 13.64 4.19
CA LYS A 98 -0.38 14.93 4.04
C LYS A 98 0.05 15.17 2.60
N THR A 99 0.35 14.10 1.87
CA THR A 99 0.79 14.15 0.47
C THR A 99 -0.39 14.00 -0.49
N ASP A 100 -1.34 13.12 -0.18
CA ASP A 100 -2.43 12.73 -1.08
C ASP A 100 -3.71 13.57 -0.92
N GLU A 101 -3.88 14.26 0.21
CA GLU A 101 -5.06 15.09 0.52
C GLU A 101 -6.39 14.39 0.17
N SER A 102 -7.13 14.90 -0.82
CA SER A 102 -8.43 14.38 -1.27
C SER A 102 -8.35 13.05 -2.02
N TYR A 103 -7.16 12.63 -2.44
CA TYR A 103 -6.93 11.32 -3.07
C TYR A 103 -6.76 10.20 -2.03
N THR A 104 -6.62 10.53 -0.75
CA THR A 104 -6.55 9.53 0.33
C THR A 104 -7.89 8.80 0.47
N PRO A 105 -7.94 7.47 0.34
CA PRO A 105 -9.16 6.69 0.57
C PRO A 105 -9.72 6.91 1.99
N SER A 106 -11.04 7.05 2.09
CA SER A 106 -11.72 7.35 3.38
C SER A 106 -12.86 6.40 3.75
N LYS A 107 -13.27 5.50 2.85
CA LYS A 107 -14.36 4.52 3.06
C LYS A 107 -14.13 3.27 2.24
#